data_AF-A0A9Q9B0M7-F1
#
_entry.id   AF-A0A9Q9B0M7-F1
#
_cell.length_a   1.000
_cell.length_b   1.000
_cell.length_c   1.000
_cell.angle_alpha   90.00
_cell.angle_beta   90.00
_cell.angle_gamma   90.00
#
_symmetry.space_group_name_H-M   'P 1'
#
loop_
_entity.id
_entity.type
_entity.pdbx_description
1 polymer ?
#
loop_
_entity_poly.entity_id
_entity_poly.type
_entity_poly.pdbx_seq_one_letter_code
_entity_poly.pdbx_strand_id
1 'polypeptide(L)'
;MEPLANCISLVHMIGSPKGSRKLLWRNVRLECERMRADRHSFDAMTVLTAMQALSIYVLIRLDEGETEHNNLDVQLHYTVTILADRMAQLDCVRKTEQLEKPSDRPTWYDWLMEESRRRLSIVYRIINMLVYFEPPGLCSPPSDLILAPLPARKLLWEATEEQYESHMRSQEVDYAYAMAKTGGLVRLTDVTSSPLLDHTELTYEYEMLGAATTRGTASWEEWLADMDGFGGLIVLAASMMQ
;
A
#
# COMPACT_ATOMS: atom_id res chain seq x y z
N MET A 1 7.61 -13.24 -6.86
CA MET A 1 8.07 -13.50 -5.46
C MET A 1 9.58 -13.34 -5.26
N GLU A 2 10.42 -13.46 -6.29
CA GLU A 2 11.88 -13.30 -6.17
C GLU A 2 12.34 -12.03 -5.42
N PRO A 3 11.77 -10.82 -5.65
CA PRO A 3 12.21 -9.60 -4.95
C PRO A 3 12.12 -9.68 -3.42
N LEU A 4 11.01 -10.22 -2.90
CA LEU A 4 10.80 -10.33 -1.46
C LEU A 4 11.65 -11.45 -0.84
N ALA A 5 11.84 -12.56 -1.57
CA ALA A 5 12.76 -13.63 -1.15
C ALA A 5 14.21 -13.13 -1.04
N ASN A 6 14.65 -12.31 -2.01
CA ASN A 6 15.95 -11.65 -1.97
C ASN A 6 16.01 -10.71 -0.76
N CYS A 7 14.99 -9.89 -0.53
CA CYS A 7 14.89 -9.00 0.62
C CYS A 7 15.02 -9.74 1.95
N ILE A 8 14.28 -10.84 2.15
CA ILE A 8 14.35 -11.66 3.37
C ILE A 8 15.78 -12.16 3.58
N SER A 9 16.42 -12.66 2.51
CA SER A 9 17.82 -13.12 2.57
C SER A 9 18.77 -11.99 2.96
N LEU A 10 18.55 -10.77 2.46
CA LEU A 10 19.34 -9.60 2.83
C LEU A 10 19.11 -9.17 4.28
N VAL A 11 17.85 -9.15 4.73
CA VAL A 11 17.47 -8.80 6.10
C VAL A 11 18.11 -9.76 7.10
N HIS A 12 18.23 -11.06 6.80
CA HIS A 12 18.92 -11.98 7.71
C HIS A 12 20.40 -11.65 7.92
N MET A 13 21.06 -10.92 7.01
CA MET A 13 22.44 -10.47 7.21
C MET A 13 22.60 -9.39 8.29
N ILE A 14 21.54 -8.65 8.61
CA ILE A 14 21.50 -7.57 9.61
C ILE A 14 21.91 -8.07 11.00
N GLY A 15 21.56 -9.32 11.32
CA GLY A 15 21.92 -9.96 12.60
C GLY A 15 23.38 -10.40 12.72
N SER A 16 24.20 -10.25 11.66
CA SER A 16 25.61 -10.67 11.64
C SER A 16 26.58 -9.50 11.93
N PRO A 17 27.82 -9.75 12.42
CA PRO A 17 28.78 -8.71 12.86
C PRO A 17 29.15 -7.67 11.78
N LYS A 18 29.80 -6.57 12.23
CA LYS A 18 30.12 -5.28 11.55
C LYS A 18 30.70 -5.28 10.11
N GLY A 19 30.85 -6.41 9.42
CA GLY A 19 31.07 -6.50 7.97
C GLY A 19 29.78 -6.65 7.14
N SER A 20 28.65 -6.98 7.78
CA SER A 20 27.37 -7.27 7.12
C SER A 20 26.68 -6.04 6.52
N ARG A 21 26.79 -4.86 7.16
CA ARG A 21 26.05 -3.65 6.76
C ARG A 21 26.52 -3.06 5.43
N LYS A 22 27.83 -2.99 5.22
CA LYS A 22 28.39 -2.56 3.93
C LYS A 22 27.97 -3.50 2.80
N LEU A 23 27.97 -4.81 3.07
CA LEU A 23 27.54 -5.82 2.12
C LEU A 23 26.04 -5.75 1.83
N LEU A 24 25.23 -5.56 2.87
CA LEU A 24 23.79 -5.33 2.78
C LEU A 24 23.50 -4.18 1.82
N TRP A 25 24.04 -2.99 2.09
CA TRP A 25 23.75 -1.81 1.27
C TRP A 25 24.30 -1.92 -0.14
N ARG A 26 25.41 -2.63 -0.34
CA ARG A 26 25.89 -3.00 -1.68
C ARG A 26 24.88 -3.88 -2.42
N ASN A 27 24.30 -4.88 -1.74
CA ASN A 27 23.33 -5.77 -2.35
C ASN A 27 21.98 -5.09 -2.59
N VAL A 28 21.53 -4.22 -1.69
CA VAL A 28 20.33 -3.39 -1.87
C VAL A 28 20.49 -2.50 -3.11
N ARG A 29 21.69 -1.91 -3.31
CA ARG A 29 22.00 -1.14 -4.52
C ARG A 29 21.83 -1.99 -5.79
N LEU A 30 22.42 -3.17 -5.83
CA LEU A 30 22.34 -4.09 -6.98
C LEU A 30 20.90 -4.55 -7.24
N GLU A 31 20.15 -4.86 -6.18
CA GLU A 31 18.73 -5.21 -6.30
C GLU A 31 17.91 -4.07 -6.91
N CYS A 32 18.11 -2.83 -6.47
CA CYS A 32 17.44 -1.66 -7.04
C CYS A 32 17.82 -1.44 -8.52
N GLU A 33 19.07 -1.70 -8.92
CA GLU A 33 19.49 -1.65 -10.32
C GLU A 33 18.80 -2.72 -11.16
N ARG A 34 18.77 -3.96 -10.67
CA ARG A 34 18.08 -5.09 -11.30
C ARG A 34 16.59 -4.83 -11.48
N MET A 35 15.90 -4.41 -10.41
CA MET A 35 14.46 -4.09 -10.46
C MET A 35 14.15 -3.01 -11.51
N ARG A 36 15.01 -1.99 -11.65
CA ARG A 36 14.83 -0.95 -12.67
C ARG A 36 15.08 -1.48 -14.08
N ALA A 37 16.10 -2.30 -14.28
CA ALA A 37 16.42 -2.89 -15.57
C ALA A 37 15.30 -3.81 -16.06
N ASP A 38 14.79 -4.65 -15.16
CA ASP A 38 13.85 -5.71 -15.49
C ASP A 38 12.37 -5.29 -15.40
N ARG A 39 12.08 -4.05 -14.96
CA ARG A 39 10.71 -3.56 -14.67
C ARG A 39 9.63 -3.88 -15.71
N HIS A 40 10.00 -3.91 -16.99
CA HIS A 40 9.06 -4.15 -18.09
C HIS A 40 8.64 -5.61 -18.22
N SER A 41 9.45 -6.55 -17.70
CA SER A 41 9.11 -7.97 -17.65
C SER A 41 8.25 -8.34 -16.44
N PHE A 42 8.10 -7.44 -15.47
CA PHE A 42 7.33 -7.69 -14.26
C PHE A 42 5.82 -7.61 -14.52
N ASP A 43 5.12 -8.59 -13.94
CA ASP A 43 3.67 -8.58 -13.74
C ASP A 43 3.29 -7.82 -12.46
N ALA A 44 1.99 -7.61 -12.23
CA ALA A 44 1.50 -6.81 -11.11
C ALA A 44 1.95 -7.37 -9.74
N MET A 45 1.89 -8.70 -9.58
CA MET A 45 2.37 -9.39 -8.38
C MET A 45 3.87 -9.14 -8.16
N THR A 46 4.70 -9.26 -9.19
CA THR A 46 6.15 -9.06 -9.06
C THR A 46 6.47 -7.62 -8.72
N VAL A 47 5.80 -6.65 -9.34
CA VAL A 47 5.93 -5.23 -8.99
C VAL A 47 5.55 -4.99 -7.53
N LEU A 48 4.42 -5.56 -7.07
CA LEU A 48 4.00 -5.42 -5.67
C LEU A 48 5.05 -5.98 -4.71
N THR A 49 5.54 -7.20 -4.95
CA THR A 49 6.58 -7.80 -4.09
C THR A 49 7.89 -7.02 -4.10
N ALA A 50 8.25 -6.39 -5.24
CA ALA A 50 9.40 -5.51 -5.33
C ALA A 50 9.19 -4.22 -4.54
N MET A 51 8.00 -3.61 -4.61
CA MET A 51 7.67 -2.44 -3.80
C MET A 51 7.59 -2.76 -2.30
N GLN A 52 7.19 -3.97 -1.90
CA GLN A 52 7.26 -4.43 -0.51
C GLN A 52 8.71 -4.62 -0.04
N ALA A 53 9.58 -5.18 -0.87
CA ALA A 53 11.02 -5.27 -0.57
C ALA A 53 11.64 -3.87 -0.40
N LEU A 54 11.31 -2.93 -1.28
CA LEU A 54 11.79 -1.55 -1.18
C LEU A 54 11.31 -0.85 0.09
N SER A 55 10.06 -1.07 0.53
CA SER A 55 9.58 -0.44 1.76
C SER A 55 10.35 -0.94 2.97
N ILE A 56 10.71 -2.22 3.01
CA ILE A 56 11.59 -2.79 4.05
C ILE A 56 12.96 -2.12 4.01
N TYR A 57 13.59 -1.98 2.84
CA TYR A 57 14.88 -1.29 2.72
C TYR A 57 14.82 0.18 3.15
N VAL A 58 13.73 0.88 2.83
CA VAL A 58 13.49 2.27 3.28
C VAL A 58 13.33 2.31 4.80
N LEU A 59 12.56 1.41 5.41
CA LEU A 59 12.42 1.36 6.87
C LEU A 59 13.75 1.08 7.58
N ILE A 60 14.56 0.15 7.07
CA ILE A 60 15.91 -0.11 7.59
C ILE A 60 16.80 1.13 7.44
N ARG A 61 16.70 1.84 6.30
CA ARG A 61 17.47 3.07 6.05
C ARG A 61 17.11 4.18 7.04
N LEU A 62 15.83 4.31 7.37
CA LEU A 62 15.31 5.29 8.32
C LEU A 62 15.72 4.96 9.75
N ASP A 63 15.63 3.68 10.14
CA ASP A 63 16.03 3.20 11.47
C ASP A 63 17.54 3.35 11.72
N GLU A 64 18.39 3.02 10.74
CA GLU A 64 19.85 3.12 10.88
C GLU A 64 20.38 4.56 10.92
N GLY A 65 19.64 5.53 10.39
CA GLY A 65 20.15 6.88 10.15
C GLY A 65 21.24 6.94 9.09
N GLU A 66 21.80 8.12 8.84
CA GLU A 66 22.85 8.30 7.80
C GLU A 66 24.17 7.63 8.20
N THR A 67 24.74 6.83 7.30
CA THR A 67 26.05 6.19 7.46
C THR A 67 26.87 6.28 6.17
N GLU A 68 28.16 5.98 6.26
CA GLU A 68 29.08 5.98 5.11
C GLU A 68 28.69 5.01 3.98
N HIS A 69 27.81 4.04 4.25
CA HIS A 69 27.54 2.94 3.32
C HIS A 69 26.10 2.92 2.81
N ASN A 70 25.20 3.74 3.36
CA ASN A 70 23.77 3.68 3.09
C ASN A 70 23.20 4.91 2.39
N ASN A 71 24.06 5.76 1.81
CA ASN A 71 23.64 6.89 0.98
C ASN A 71 23.03 6.41 -0.34
N LEU A 72 21.82 5.86 -0.26
CA LEU A 72 21.02 5.29 -1.34
C LEU A 72 19.63 5.94 -1.42
N ASP A 73 19.40 7.05 -0.72
CA ASP A 73 18.08 7.65 -0.56
C ASP A 73 17.46 8.00 -1.92
N VAL A 74 18.24 8.68 -2.77
CA VAL A 74 17.86 9.00 -4.16
C VAL A 74 17.59 7.73 -4.96
N GLN A 75 18.37 6.68 -4.76
CA GLN A 75 18.24 5.44 -5.53
C GLN A 75 17.01 4.62 -5.10
N LEU A 76 16.74 4.53 -3.80
CA LEU A 76 15.55 3.90 -3.25
C LEU A 76 14.30 4.64 -3.72
N HIS A 77 14.27 5.96 -3.56
CA HIS A 77 13.18 6.82 -4.03
C HIS A 77 12.93 6.68 -5.54
N TYR A 78 13.98 6.72 -6.35
CA TYR A 78 13.87 6.57 -7.81
C TYR A 78 13.33 5.18 -8.20
N THR A 79 13.77 4.13 -7.52
CA THR A 79 13.30 2.77 -7.78
C THR A 79 11.82 2.61 -7.41
N VAL A 80 11.41 3.15 -6.26
CA VAL A 80 9.99 3.19 -5.85
C VAL A 80 9.14 3.92 -6.88
N THR A 81 9.60 5.09 -7.32
CA THR A 81 8.92 5.92 -8.33
C THR A 81 8.71 5.16 -9.64
N ILE A 82 9.76 4.52 -10.16
CA ILE A 82 9.67 3.74 -11.40
C ILE A 82 8.70 2.57 -11.27
N LEU A 83 8.72 1.85 -10.15
CA LEU A 83 7.84 0.70 -9.95
C LEU A 83 6.39 1.12 -9.70
N ALA A 84 6.16 2.28 -9.05
CA ALA A 84 4.83 2.85 -8.92
C ALA A 84 4.24 3.22 -10.29
N ASP A 85 5.02 3.86 -11.18
CA ASP A 85 4.62 4.13 -12.57
C ASP A 85 4.29 2.83 -13.33
N ARG A 86 5.12 1.79 -13.17
CA ARG A 86 4.85 0.47 -13.77
C ARG A 86 3.55 -0.15 -13.23
N MET A 87 3.28 -0.05 -11.93
CA MET A 87 2.03 -0.53 -11.34
C MET A 87 0.83 0.21 -11.93
N ALA A 88 0.90 1.54 -12.05
CA ALA A 88 -0.18 2.34 -12.62
C ALA A 88 -0.47 1.97 -14.09
N GLN A 89 0.56 1.67 -14.88
CA GLN A 89 0.39 1.19 -16.25
C GLN A 89 -0.33 -0.17 -16.31
N LEU A 90 0.03 -1.10 -15.43
CA LEU A 90 -0.61 -2.41 -15.33
C LEU A 90 -2.07 -2.28 -14.88
N ASP A 91 -2.36 -1.38 -13.94
CA ASP A 91 -3.71 -1.07 -13.49
C ASP A 91 -4.59 -0.51 -14.62
N CYS A 92 -4.05 0.36 -15.47
CA CYS A 92 -4.76 0.89 -16.63
C CYS A 92 -5.17 -0.21 -17.63
N VAL A 93 -4.27 -1.16 -17.90
CA VAL A 93 -4.56 -2.30 -18.77
C VAL A 93 -5.66 -3.18 -18.16
N ARG A 94 -5.52 -3.55 -16.88
CA ARG A 94 -6.52 -4.37 -16.17
C ARG A 94 -7.91 -3.74 -16.20
N LYS A 95 -8.01 -2.43 -15.96
CA LYS A 95 -9.30 -1.71 -15.98
C LYS A 95 -9.94 -1.71 -17.36
N THR A 96 -9.13 -1.56 -18.41
CA THR A 96 -9.62 -1.65 -19.79
C THR A 96 -10.20 -3.04 -20.08
N GLU A 97 -9.52 -4.10 -19.65
CA GLU A 97 -9.99 -5.48 -19.81
C GLU A 97 -11.29 -5.75 -19.01
N GLN A 98 -11.42 -5.19 -17.81
CA GLN A 98 -12.62 -5.31 -16.97
C GLN A 98 -13.84 -4.59 -17.58
N LEU A 99 -13.64 -3.46 -18.26
CA LEU A 99 -14.70 -2.76 -18.98
C LEU A 99 -15.21 -3.59 -20.18
N GLU A 100 -14.33 -4.32 -20.85
CA GLU A 100 -14.68 -5.19 -21.97
C GLU A 100 -15.36 -6.50 -21.53
N LYS A 101 -14.97 -7.02 -20.36
CA LYS A 101 -15.51 -8.24 -19.76
C LYS A 101 -15.77 -8.01 -18.27
N PRO A 102 -16.96 -7.49 -17.91
CA PRO A 102 -17.32 -7.33 -16.51
C PRO A 102 -17.33 -8.71 -15.86
N SER A 103 -16.43 -8.95 -14.91
CA SER A 103 -16.54 -10.09 -14.00
C SER A 103 -17.64 -9.79 -12.98
N ASP A 104 -18.47 -10.79 -12.66
CA ASP A 104 -19.57 -10.61 -11.70
C ASP A 104 -19.08 -10.28 -10.29
N ARG A 105 -17.89 -10.78 -9.88
CA ARG A 105 -17.27 -10.54 -8.55
C ARG A 105 -15.75 -10.69 -8.58
N PRO A 106 -15.01 -9.98 -7.71
CA PRO A 106 -13.58 -10.19 -7.53
C PRO A 106 -13.28 -11.52 -6.83
N THR A 107 -12.28 -12.25 -7.32
CA THR A 107 -11.81 -13.46 -6.64
C THR A 107 -11.10 -13.10 -5.32
N TRP A 108 -10.98 -14.07 -4.41
CA TRP A 108 -10.16 -13.89 -3.20
C TRP A 108 -8.74 -13.43 -3.51
N TYR A 109 -8.13 -13.97 -4.57
CA TYR A 109 -6.78 -13.60 -4.97
C TYR A 109 -6.69 -12.15 -5.47
N ASP A 110 -7.66 -11.70 -6.27
CA ASP A 110 -7.72 -10.30 -6.71
C ASP A 110 -7.86 -9.35 -5.53
N TRP A 111 -8.73 -9.72 -4.57
CA TRP A 111 -8.93 -8.94 -3.35
C TRP A 111 -7.66 -8.92 -2.48
N LEU A 112 -7.00 -10.06 -2.28
CA LEU A 112 -5.76 -10.15 -1.50
C LEU A 112 -4.67 -9.27 -2.13
N MET A 113 -4.62 -9.22 -3.47
CA MET A 113 -3.72 -8.35 -4.19
C MET A 113 -3.99 -6.88 -3.94
N GLU A 114 -5.25 -6.45 -4.05
CA GLU A 114 -5.64 -5.07 -3.79
C GLU A 114 -5.43 -4.67 -2.33
N GLU A 115 -5.79 -5.51 -1.38
CA GLU A 115 -5.60 -5.23 0.04
C GLU A 115 -4.11 -5.13 0.40
N SER A 116 -3.27 -5.99 -0.18
CA SER A 116 -1.81 -5.92 -0.03
C SER A 116 -1.25 -4.62 -0.60
N ARG A 117 -1.74 -4.18 -1.76
CA ARG A 117 -1.36 -2.91 -2.39
C ARG A 117 -1.82 -1.71 -1.56
N ARG A 118 -3.04 -1.74 -1.04
CA ARG A 118 -3.64 -0.71 -0.17
C ARG A 118 -2.82 -0.52 1.11
N ARG A 119 -2.49 -1.61 1.80
CA ARG A 119 -1.62 -1.58 3.00
C ARG A 119 -0.24 -1.03 2.67
N LEU A 120 0.37 -1.44 1.56
CA LEU A 120 1.68 -0.94 1.14
C LEU A 120 1.67 0.56 0.80
N SER A 121 0.65 1.02 0.08
CA SER A 121 0.46 2.44 -0.23
C SER A 121 0.35 3.28 1.05
N ILE A 122 -0.38 2.79 2.05
CA ILE A 122 -0.46 3.45 3.36
C ILE A 122 0.91 3.53 4.04
N VAL A 123 1.71 2.46 4.01
CA VAL A 123 3.09 2.50 4.55
C VAL A 123 3.91 3.62 3.90
N TYR A 124 3.92 3.69 2.56
CA TYR A 124 4.65 4.74 1.86
C TYR A 124 4.13 6.15 2.17
N ARG A 125 2.81 6.32 2.32
CA ARG A 125 2.23 7.60 2.69
C ARG A 125 2.59 8.02 4.10
N ILE A 126 2.60 7.09 5.07
CA ILE A 126 3.05 7.36 6.43
C ILE A 126 4.54 7.73 6.43
N ILE A 127 5.37 7.02 5.68
CA ILE A 127 6.78 7.39 5.48
C ILE A 127 6.88 8.82 4.92
N ASN A 128 6.07 9.19 3.94
CA ASN A 128 6.04 10.55 3.37
C ASN A 128 5.59 11.63 4.37
N MET A 129 4.83 11.28 5.41
CA MET A 129 4.52 12.22 6.49
C MET A 129 5.74 12.47 7.41
N LEU A 130 6.62 11.47 7.54
CA LEU A 130 7.78 11.52 8.43
C LEU A 130 9.02 12.13 7.76
N VAL A 131 9.21 11.82 6.49
CA VAL A 131 10.33 12.28 5.66
C VAL A 131 9.78 12.73 4.33
N TYR A 132 10.31 13.80 3.75
CA TYR A 132 9.89 14.24 2.42
C TYR A 132 10.27 13.17 1.39
N PHE A 133 9.32 12.28 1.11
CA PHE A 133 9.44 11.08 0.31
C PHE A 133 8.24 11.06 -0.63
N GLU A 134 8.24 11.97 -1.60
CA GLU A 134 7.16 12.14 -2.55
C GLU A 134 7.55 11.44 -3.86
N PRO A 135 7.32 10.12 -4.03
CA PRO A 135 7.51 9.48 -5.32
C PRO A 135 6.38 9.93 -6.25
N PRO A 136 6.67 10.68 -7.33
CA PRO A 136 5.65 11.04 -8.30
C PRO A 136 5.01 9.77 -8.87
N GLY A 137 3.68 9.68 -8.83
CA GLY A 137 2.93 8.55 -9.40
C GLY A 137 2.28 7.58 -8.41
N LEU A 138 2.52 7.71 -7.09
CA LEU A 138 1.56 7.12 -6.14
C LEU A 138 0.25 7.89 -6.25
N CYS A 139 -0.84 7.20 -6.64
CA CYS A 139 -2.15 7.81 -6.79
C CYS A 139 -2.49 8.64 -5.55
N SER A 140 -2.70 9.94 -5.76
CA SER A 140 -3.04 10.84 -4.67
C SER A 140 -4.49 10.61 -4.27
N PRO A 141 -4.79 10.52 -2.96
CA PRO A 141 -6.18 10.48 -2.52
C PRO A 141 -6.87 11.81 -2.89
N PRO A 142 -8.20 11.86 -2.81
CA PRO A 142 -8.93 13.12 -2.88
C PRO A 142 -8.33 14.22 -2.00
N SER A 143 -8.44 15.47 -2.45
CA SER A 143 -7.66 16.60 -1.94
C SER A 143 -7.80 16.92 -0.44
N ASP A 144 -8.78 16.37 0.27
CA ASP A 144 -8.99 16.56 1.70
C ASP A 144 -8.83 15.29 2.55
N LEU A 145 -8.46 14.17 1.90
CA LEU A 145 -8.08 12.92 2.53
C LEU A 145 -6.56 12.71 2.46
N ILE A 146 -6.00 12.03 3.46
CA ILE A 146 -4.57 11.68 3.51
C ILE A 146 -4.39 10.17 3.23
N LEU A 147 -5.18 9.34 3.89
CA LEU A 147 -5.19 7.89 3.69
C LEU A 147 -6.60 7.46 3.29
N ALA A 148 -6.77 6.89 2.11
CA ALA A 148 -8.08 6.43 1.63
C ALA A 148 -7.88 5.47 0.44
N PRO A 149 -8.44 4.24 0.45
CA PRO A 149 -9.20 3.67 1.55
C PRO A 149 -8.25 3.18 2.66
N LEU A 150 -8.75 3.13 3.89
CA LEU A 150 -8.07 2.42 4.97
C LEU A 150 -8.18 0.90 4.75
N PRO A 151 -7.29 0.10 5.36
CA PRO A 151 -7.24 -1.34 5.16
C PRO A 151 -8.49 -2.04 5.68
N ALA A 152 -8.74 -3.22 5.16
CA ALA A 152 -9.80 -4.09 5.64
C ALA A 152 -9.53 -4.60 7.05
N ARG A 153 -10.63 -4.98 7.73
CA ARG A 153 -10.62 -5.54 9.09
C ARG A 153 -9.78 -6.82 9.16
N LYS A 154 -9.28 -7.11 10.35
CA LYS A 154 -8.47 -8.31 10.64
C LYS A 154 -9.14 -9.59 10.17
N LEU A 155 -10.45 -9.72 10.42
CA LEU A 155 -11.23 -10.90 10.03
C LEU A 155 -11.09 -11.22 8.53
N LEU A 156 -11.13 -10.19 7.67
CA LEU A 156 -11.05 -10.37 6.22
C LEU A 156 -9.59 -10.57 5.77
N TRP A 157 -8.65 -9.86 6.39
CA TRP A 157 -7.20 -9.99 6.11
C TRP A 157 -6.65 -11.38 6.43
N GLU A 158 -7.10 -12.00 7.51
CA GLU A 158 -6.68 -13.33 7.93
C GLU A 158 -7.56 -14.46 7.36
N ALA A 159 -8.54 -14.12 6.50
CA ALA A 159 -9.48 -15.08 5.94
C ALA A 159 -8.82 -16.01 4.90
N THR A 160 -9.18 -17.29 4.94
CA THR A 160 -8.96 -18.20 3.81
C THR A 160 -9.87 -17.83 2.63
N GLU A 161 -9.57 -18.40 1.46
CA GLU A 161 -10.41 -18.25 0.27
C GLU A 161 -11.88 -18.63 0.56
N GLU A 162 -12.14 -19.74 1.25
CA GLU A 162 -13.51 -20.16 1.58
C GLU A 162 -14.21 -19.20 2.55
N GLN A 163 -13.46 -18.66 3.52
CA GLN A 163 -14.00 -17.71 4.49
C GLN A 163 -14.35 -16.37 3.83
N TYR A 164 -13.49 -15.89 2.93
CA TYR A 164 -13.76 -14.69 2.14
C TYR A 164 -14.99 -14.87 1.24
N GLU A 165 -15.07 -15.97 0.51
CA GLU A 165 -16.22 -16.28 -0.35
C GLU A 165 -17.52 -16.37 0.45
N SER A 166 -17.46 -16.94 1.67
CA SER A 166 -18.60 -16.98 2.59
C SER A 166 -19.01 -15.57 3.03
N HIS A 167 -18.06 -14.70 3.37
CA HIS A 167 -18.34 -13.31 3.75
C HIS A 167 -18.93 -12.49 2.59
N MET A 168 -18.39 -12.66 1.37
CA MET A 168 -18.94 -12.01 0.18
C MET A 168 -20.36 -12.48 -0.17
N ARG A 169 -20.75 -13.70 0.25
CA ARG A 169 -22.11 -14.22 0.08
C ARG A 169 -23.08 -13.71 1.15
N SER A 170 -22.62 -13.41 2.36
CA SER A 170 -23.50 -12.95 3.44
C SER A 170 -24.03 -11.52 3.23
N GLN A 171 -23.49 -10.79 2.24
CA GLN A 171 -23.85 -9.39 1.94
C GLN A 171 -23.74 -8.46 3.15
N GLU A 172 -22.88 -8.78 4.12
CA GLU A 172 -22.54 -7.81 5.16
C GLU A 172 -21.90 -6.59 4.48
N VAL A 173 -22.50 -5.42 4.69
CA VAL A 173 -22.00 -4.17 4.11
C VAL A 173 -20.69 -3.83 4.80
N ASP A 174 -19.57 -4.09 4.13
CA ASP A 174 -18.29 -3.58 4.58
C ASP A 174 -18.16 -2.12 4.12
N TYR A 175 -17.99 -1.24 5.10
CA TYR A 175 -17.82 0.19 4.84
C TYR A 175 -16.34 0.46 4.66
N ALA A 176 -15.98 1.17 3.59
CA ALA A 176 -14.64 1.71 3.47
C ALA A 176 -14.47 2.91 4.43
N TYR A 177 -13.27 3.05 4.98
CA TYR A 177 -12.90 4.16 5.85
C TYR A 177 -11.79 4.99 5.21
N ALA A 178 -11.63 6.23 5.64
CA ALA A 178 -10.57 7.13 5.23
C ALA A 178 -10.10 7.99 6.41
N MET A 179 -8.88 8.52 6.33
CA MET A 179 -8.35 9.53 7.22
C MET A 179 -8.35 10.88 6.52
N ALA A 180 -9.02 11.87 7.11
CA ALA A 180 -9.03 13.24 6.65
C ALA A 180 -7.72 13.98 6.98
N LYS A 181 -7.50 15.13 6.33
CA LYS A 181 -6.35 16.02 6.64
C LYS A 181 -6.30 16.53 8.08
N THR A 182 -7.43 16.50 8.79
CA THR A 182 -7.52 16.83 10.21
C THR A 182 -7.07 15.68 11.14
N GLY A 183 -6.69 14.53 10.59
CA GLY A 183 -6.46 13.29 11.36
C GLY A 183 -7.76 12.59 11.79
N GLY A 184 -8.93 13.12 11.43
CA GLY A 184 -10.22 12.51 11.74
C GLY A 184 -10.52 11.27 10.90
N LEU A 185 -11.13 10.26 11.51
CA LEU A 185 -11.67 9.10 10.80
C LEU A 185 -12.98 9.47 10.09
N VAL A 186 -13.08 9.08 8.82
CA VAL A 186 -14.25 9.30 7.98
C VAL A 186 -14.74 7.95 7.47
N ARG A 187 -16.03 7.66 7.64
CA ARG A 187 -16.68 6.56 6.94
C ARG A 187 -17.05 7.03 5.54
N LEU A 188 -16.65 6.28 4.52
CA LEU A 188 -17.01 6.52 3.13
C LEU A 188 -18.36 5.87 2.86
N THR A 189 -19.44 6.65 2.83
CA THR A 189 -20.76 6.19 2.39
C THR A 189 -21.00 6.65 0.95
N ASP A 190 -21.67 5.81 0.15
CA ASP A 190 -21.97 5.98 -1.29
C ASP A 190 -20.83 5.72 -2.29
N VAL A 191 -19.63 5.35 -1.82
CA VAL A 191 -18.62 4.72 -2.67
C VAL A 191 -19.13 3.32 -3.02
N THR A 192 -19.06 2.91 -4.28
CA THR A 192 -19.47 1.55 -4.64
C THR A 192 -18.76 0.58 -3.68
N SER A 193 -19.52 -0.28 -3.00
CA SER A 193 -18.98 -1.24 -2.01
C SER A 193 -18.19 -2.35 -2.72
N SER A 194 -17.34 -1.97 -3.67
CA SER A 194 -16.45 -2.84 -4.40
C SER A 194 -15.36 -3.31 -3.44
N PRO A 195 -15.18 -4.62 -3.25
CA PRO A 195 -14.07 -5.16 -2.48
C PRO A 195 -12.70 -4.73 -3.06
N LEU A 196 -12.68 -4.42 -4.37
CA LEU A 196 -11.50 -3.96 -5.10
C LEU A 196 -11.31 -2.44 -5.06
N LEU A 197 -12.11 -1.71 -4.29
CA LEU A 197 -12.08 -0.25 -4.23
C LEU A 197 -10.64 0.26 -4.07
N ASP A 198 -10.17 0.83 -5.16
CA ASP A 198 -8.77 1.12 -5.40
C ASP A 198 -8.54 2.64 -5.26
N HIS A 199 -7.30 3.09 -5.06
CA HIS A 199 -7.03 4.53 -4.87
C HIS A 199 -7.49 5.38 -6.06
N THR A 200 -7.41 4.86 -7.29
CA THR A 200 -7.81 5.58 -8.49
C THR A 200 -9.32 5.57 -8.74
N GLU A 201 -10.02 4.49 -8.41
CA GLU A 201 -11.48 4.39 -8.39
C GLU A 201 -12.04 5.34 -7.35
N LEU A 202 -11.46 5.40 -6.16
CA LEU A 202 -11.84 6.38 -5.15
C LEU A 202 -11.67 7.81 -5.63
N THR A 203 -10.54 8.15 -6.24
CA THR A 203 -10.32 9.51 -6.74
C THR A 203 -11.33 9.84 -7.85
N TYR A 204 -11.59 8.91 -8.77
CA TYR A 204 -12.58 9.09 -9.83
C TYR A 204 -14.02 9.23 -9.29
N GLU A 205 -14.44 8.36 -8.38
CA GLU A 205 -15.76 8.43 -7.74
C GLU A 205 -15.91 9.73 -6.93
N TYR A 206 -14.86 10.15 -6.23
CA TYR A 206 -14.89 11.39 -5.44
C TYR A 206 -14.97 12.65 -6.32
N GLU A 207 -14.25 12.67 -7.45
CA GLU A 207 -14.30 13.75 -8.45
C GLU A 207 -15.67 13.81 -9.14
N MET A 208 -16.25 12.66 -9.48
CA MET A 208 -17.56 12.55 -10.13
C MET A 208 -18.74 12.87 -9.20
N LEU A 209 -18.70 12.39 -7.95
CA LEU A 209 -19.74 12.61 -6.93
C LEU A 209 -19.60 13.98 -6.25
N GLY A 210 -18.53 14.73 -6.53
CA GLY A 210 -18.34 16.12 -6.12
C GLY A 210 -18.38 16.32 -4.61
N ALA A 211 -17.37 15.86 -3.86
CA ALA A 211 -17.25 16.01 -2.39
C ALA A 211 -18.46 15.56 -1.54
N ALA A 212 -19.55 15.10 -2.17
CA ALA A 212 -20.78 14.64 -1.55
C ALA A 212 -20.73 13.14 -1.24
N THR A 213 -19.52 12.59 -1.04
CA THR A 213 -19.39 11.37 -0.24
C THR A 213 -19.96 11.72 1.12
N THR A 214 -21.13 11.17 1.44
CA THR A 214 -21.73 11.38 2.74
C THR A 214 -20.69 10.90 3.78
N ARG A 215 -20.35 11.77 4.73
CA ARG A 215 -19.34 11.46 5.75
C ARG A 215 -20.06 11.02 7.00
N GLY A 216 -20.03 9.72 7.27
CA GLY A 216 -20.43 9.22 8.58
C GLY A 216 -19.40 9.61 9.64
N THR A 217 -19.86 10.02 10.82
CA THR A 217 -19.01 10.07 12.01
C THR A 217 -18.57 8.65 12.36
N ALA A 218 -17.27 8.43 12.52
CA ALA A 218 -16.71 7.14 12.91
C ALA A 218 -15.71 7.35 14.06
N SER A 219 -15.72 6.41 15.02
CA SER A 219 -14.77 6.43 16.14
C SER A 219 -13.52 5.63 15.79
N TRP A 220 -12.35 6.21 16.06
CA TRP A 220 -11.07 5.48 15.97
C TRP A 220 -11.06 4.26 16.88
N GLU A 221 -11.70 4.32 18.05
CA GLU A 221 -11.76 3.19 19.00
C GLU A 221 -12.56 2.01 18.44
N GLU A 222 -13.72 2.30 17.86
CA GLU A 222 -14.58 1.28 17.24
C GLU A 222 -13.90 0.65 16.02
N TRP A 223 -13.30 1.47 15.17
CA TRP A 223 -12.60 0.98 13.99
C TRP A 223 -11.38 0.14 14.39
N LEU A 224 -10.56 0.62 15.33
CA LEU A 224 -9.35 -0.07 15.78
C LEU A 224 -9.64 -1.43 16.45
N ALA A 225 -10.81 -1.59 17.09
CA ALA A 225 -11.20 -2.85 17.73
C ALA A 225 -11.26 -4.03 16.74
N ASP A 226 -11.56 -3.76 15.46
CA ASP A 226 -11.67 -4.76 14.40
C ASP A 226 -10.36 -4.94 13.58
N MET A 227 -9.30 -4.19 13.92
CA MET A 227 -8.05 -4.15 13.15
C MET A 227 -6.96 -5.04 13.74
N ASP A 228 -6.03 -5.43 12.89
CA ASP A 228 -4.76 -6.02 13.31
C ASP A 228 -3.78 -4.92 13.77
N GLY A 229 -2.53 -5.28 14.05
CA GLY A 229 -1.50 -4.32 14.47
C GLY A 229 -1.28 -3.16 13.50
N PHE A 230 -1.70 -3.28 12.23
CA PHE A 230 -1.61 -2.22 11.24
C PHE A 230 -2.55 -1.05 11.56
N GLY A 231 -3.70 -1.31 12.19
CA GLY A 231 -4.61 -0.26 12.65
C GLY A 231 -3.95 0.70 13.65
N GLY A 232 -3.12 0.17 14.55
CA GLY A 232 -2.37 0.97 15.51
C GLY A 232 -1.39 1.94 14.83
N LEU A 233 -0.71 1.50 13.77
CA LEU A 233 0.17 2.36 12.97
C LEU A 233 -0.60 3.53 12.34
N ILE A 234 -1.80 3.28 11.82
CA ILE A 234 -2.66 4.31 11.22
C ILE A 234 -3.12 5.31 12.28
N VAL A 235 -3.54 4.85 13.46
CA VAL A 235 -3.95 5.74 14.57
C VAL A 235 -2.78 6.60 15.06
N LEU A 236 -1.57 6.04 15.11
CA LEU A 236 -0.36 6.81 15.43
C LEU A 236 -0.07 7.86 14.36
N ALA A 237 -0.21 7.54 13.08
CA ALA A 237 -0.08 8.55 12.02
C ALA A 237 -1.15 9.63 12.12
N ALA A 238 -2.39 9.27 12.50
CA ALA A 238 -3.49 10.19 12.69
C ALA A 238 -3.21 11.24 13.78
N SER A 239 -2.59 10.82 14.89
CA SER A 239 -2.28 11.70 16.02
C SER A 239 -1.14 12.69 15.71
N MET A 240 -0.31 12.40 14.71
CA MET A 240 0.73 13.33 14.24
C MET A 240 0.17 14.49 13.39
N MET A 241 -1.09 14.41 12.98
CA MET A 241 -1.77 15.45 12.18
C MET A 241 -2.45 16.53 13.04
N GLN A 242 -2.41 16.40 14.37
CA GLN A 242 -3.08 17.28 15.34
C GLN A 242 -2.13 18.32 15.96
#